data_AF-A0A9X3UQJ1-F1
#
_entry.id   AF-A0A9X3UQJ1-F1
#
_cell.length_a   1.000
_cell.length_b   1.000
_cell.length_c   1.000
_cell.angle_alpha   90.00
_cell.angle_beta   90.00
_cell.angle_gamma   90.00
#
_symmetry.space_group_name_H-M   'P 1'
#
loop_
_entity.id
_entity.type
_entity.pdbx_description
1 polymer ?
#
loop_
_entity_poly.entity_id
_entity_poly.type
_entity_poly.pdbx_seq_one_letter_code
_entity_poly.pdbx_strand_id
1 'polypeptide(L)'
;MDLLQNIASRETNALNFLYLYIKKVLKDSELDDVFNNFFTQQTTDSFRQVKNAFTEFTKKYTKINGNYECGRIVTKILNPLAFKLKKKGTIRGNMSKGNIVLSDLQYNRLNWRDELSGKDKSQTRSEHTPNLAEKIAKYAINKTKKMVRKYNDTIFAGKSEVKQVTETVKATQIHHIFPQNEFPSIADYLENLIAITPNQHFSMAHPDNKTRYIDRDFQYICLVAKTETIRNSVIVRKDDFYHFNDYQFVLNTGLNTNEFSLANDLDFAFILQKIDEFYSPLEDNKYL
;
A
#
# COMPACT_ATOMS: atom_id res chain seq x y z
N MET A 1 -4.92 3.76 -17.00
CA MET A 1 -4.94 2.44 -16.34
C MET A 1 -6.39 1.95 -16.33
N ASP A 2 -6.66 0.67 -16.57
CA ASP A 2 -8.02 0.12 -16.42
C ASP A 2 -8.50 0.23 -14.96
N LEU A 3 -9.80 0.46 -14.70
CA LEU A 3 -10.34 0.67 -13.36
C LEU A 3 -10.00 -0.51 -12.41
N LEU A 4 -10.12 -1.74 -12.90
CA LEU A 4 -9.79 -2.93 -12.10
C LEU A 4 -8.29 -3.01 -11.82
N GLN A 5 -7.46 -2.55 -12.74
CA GLN A 5 -6.01 -2.46 -12.54
C GLN A 5 -5.64 -1.40 -11.49
N ASN A 6 -6.33 -0.25 -11.48
CA ASN A 6 -6.13 0.80 -10.48
C ASN A 6 -6.59 0.34 -9.07
N ILE A 7 -7.75 -0.32 -8.98
CA ILE A 7 -8.23 -0.92 -7.71
C ILE A 7 -7.25 -1.99 -7.22
N ALA A 8 -6.76 -2.83 -8.12
CA ALA A 8 -5.85 -3.91 -7.77
C ALA A 8 -4.43 -3.43 -7.41
N SER A 9 -4.05 -2.21 -7.79
CA SER A 9 -2.68 -1.74 -7.64
C SER A 9 -2.29 -1.50 -6.18
N ARG A 10 -3.17 -0.87 -5.40
CA ARG A 10 -2.90 -0.48 -4.01
C ARG A 10 -4.12 -0.71 -3.13
N GLU A 11 -3.91 -1.14 -1.89
CA GLU A 11 -5.03 -1.32 -0.93
C GLU A 11 -5.77 0.00 -0.68
N THR A 12 -5.06 1.12 -0.68
CA THR A 12 -5.63 2.46 -0.57
C THR A 12 -6.54 2.81 -1.75
N ASN A 13 -6.21 2.38 -2.96
CA ASN A 13 -7.07 2.58 -4.14
C ASN A 13 -8.36 1.77 -4.02
N ALA A 14 -8.27 0.51 -3.55
CA ALA A 14 -9.45 -0.30 -3.28
C ALA A 14 -10.35 0.33 -2.19
N LEU A 15 -9.76 0.88 -1.12
CA LEU A 15 -10.50 1.58 -0.07
C LEU A 15 -11.17 2.86 -0.58
N ASN A 16 -10.47 3.65 -1.40
CA ASN A 16 -11.02 4.85 -2.03
C ASN A 16 -12.18 4.50 -2.97
N PHE A 17 -12.01 3.47 -3.79
CA PHE A 17 -13.08 2.97 -4.65
C PHE A 17 -14.29 2.53 -3.83
N LEU A 18 -14.11 1.72 -2.79
CA LEU A 18 -15.19 1.28 -1.91
C LEU A 18 -15.92 2.47 -1.27
N TYR A 19 -15.18 3.47 -0.79
CA TYR A 19 -15.77 4.68 -0.22
C TYR A 19 -16.66 5.42 -1.22
N LEU A 20 -16.15 5.68 -2.43
CA LEU A 20 -16.89 6.40 -3.48
C LEU A 20 -18.10 5.59 -3.97
N TYR A 21 -17.90 4.29 -4.21
CA TYR A 21 -18.95 3.37 -4.63
C TYR A 21 -20.07 3.31 -3.60
N ILE A 22 -19.74 3.07 -2.33
CA ILE A 22 -20.74 2.99 -1.26
C ILE A 22 -21.49 4.31 -1.13
N LYS A 23 -20.81 5.46 -1.16
CA LYS A 23 -21.49 6.76 -1.12
C LYS A 23 -22.49 6.93 -2.26
N LYS A 24 -22.10 6.55 -3.48
CA LYS A 24 -23.00 6.62 -4.64
C LYS A 24 -24.22 5.72 -4.46
N VAL A 25 -24.01 4.47 -4.06
CA VAL A 25 -25.09 3.49 -3.81
C VAL A 25 -26.05 3.99 -2.73
N LEU A 26 -25.54 4.52 -1.61
CA LEU A 26 -26.40 5.01 -0.54
C LEU A 26 -27.25 6.20 -0.98
N LYS A 27 -26.68 7.13 -1.76
CA LYS A 27 -27.41 8.28 -2.30
C LYS A 27 -28.49 7.85 -3.29
N ASP A 28 -28.16 6.94 -4.20
CA ASP A 28 -29.12 6.42 -5.19
C ASP A 28 -30.21 5.55 -4.54
N SER A 29 -29.94 5.00 -3.35
CA SER A 29 -30.87 4.20 -2.56
C SER A 29 -31.68 5.03 -1.55
N GLU A 30 -31.48 6.36 -1.51
CA GLU A 30 -32.11 7.26 -0.54
C GLU A 30 -31.85 6.86 0.93
N LEU A 31 -30.66 6.32 1.20
CA LEU A 31 -30.22 5.88 2.54
C LEU A 31 -29.13 6.78 3.14
N ASP A 32 -28.55 7.69 2.35
CA ASP A 32 -27.39 8.47 2.76
C ASP A 32 -27.64 9.37 3.97
N ASP A 33 -28.84 9.95 4.11
CA ASP A 33 -29.21 10.76 5.27
C ASP A 33 -29.11 10.00 6.60
N VAL A 34 -29.58 8.74 6.64
CA VAL A 34 -29.52 7.91 7.86
C VAL A 34 -28.08 7.60 8.24
N PHE A 35 -27.24 7.31 7.25
CA PHE A 35 -25.81 7.07 7.48
C PHE A 35 -25.08 8.35 7.90
N ASN A 36 -25.37 9.49 7.26
CA ASN A 36 -24.80 10.79 7.62
C ASN A 36 -25.20 11.19 9.04
N ASN A 37 -26.46 10.97 9.44
CA ASN A 37 -26.91 11.21 10.80
C ASN A 37 -26.11 10.38 11.82
N PHE A 38 -25.85 9.10 11.54
CA PHE A 38 -24.98 8.28 12.39
C PHE A 38 -23.55 8.83 12.46
N PHE A 39 -22.95 9.24 11.35
CA PHE A 39 -21.58 9.78 11.36
C PHE A 39 -21.46 11.13 12.05
N THR A 40 -22.56 11.89 12.13
CA THR A 40 -22.68 13.12 12.92
C THR A 40 -22.86 12.83 14.41
N GLN A 41 -23.85 12.01 14.78
CA GLN A 41 -24.28 11.82 16.18
C GLN A 41 -23.43 10.79 16.95
N GLN A 42 -23.04 9.69 16.29
CA GLN A 42 -22.21 8.63 16.88
C GLN A 42 -22.77 8.01 18.18
N THR A 43 -24.10 7.87 18.24
CA THR A 43 -24.85 7.29 19.37
C THR A 43 -25.37 5.90 19.06
N THR A 44 -25.69 5.11 20.10
CA THR A 44 -26.32 3.79 19.94
C THR A 44 -27.66 3.87 19.19
N ASP A 45 -28.42 4.94 19.41
CA ASP A 45 -29.70 5.15 18.72
C ASP A 45 -29.54 5.43 17.23
N SER A 46 -28.64 6.33 16.85
CA SER A 46 -28.35 6.59 15.43
C SER A 46 -27.75 5.36 14.74
N PHE A 47 -26.94 4.56 15.44
CA PHE A 47 -26.47 3.26 14.94
C PHE A 47 -27.62 2.26 14.70
N ARG A 48 -28.57 2.19 15.64
CA ARG A 48 -29.77 1.33 15.50
C ARG A 48 -30.64 1.79 14.34
N GLN A 49 -30.78 3.10 14.11
CA GLN A 49 -31.49 3.64 12.95
C GLN A 49 -30.87 3.17 11.63
N VAL A 50 -29.54 3.22 11.50
CA VAL A 50 -28.83 2.68 10.32
C VAL A 50 -29.15 1.21 10.11
N LYS A 51 -29.03 0.38 11.15
CA LYS A 51 -29.31 -1.07 11.04
C LYS A 51 -30.75 -1.34 10.62
N ASN A 52 -31.72 -0.63 11.19
CA ASN A 52 -33.13 -0.81 10.91
C ASN A 52 -33.47 -0.35 9.49
N ALA A 53 -33.10 0.88 9.12
CA ALA A 53 -33.34 1.43 7.79
C ALA A 53 -32.72 0.53 6.69
N PHE A 54 -31.48 0.07 6.89
CA PHE A 54 -30.83 -0.82 5.94
C PHE A 54 -31.52 -2.19 5.85
N THR A 55 -31.96 -2.75 6.97
CA THR A 55 -32.65 -4.05 7.01
C THR A 55 -33.99 -3.97 6.28
N GLU A 56 -34.78 -2.93 6.55
CA GLU A 56 -36.07 -2.72 5.88
C GLU A 56 -35.89 -2.47 4.38
N PHE A 57 -34.93 -1.63 3.99
CA PHE A 57 -34.56 -1.44 2.58
C PHE A 57 -34.21 -2.76 1.90
N THR A 58 -33.35 -3.56 2.53
CA THR A 58 -32.88 -4.83 1.95
C THR A 58 -34.03 -5.83 1.79
N LYS A 59 -34.92 -5.94 2.78
CA LYS A 59 -36.11 -6.82 2.69
C LYS A 59 -37.10 -6.35 1.63
N LYS A 60 -37.25 -5.03 1.46
CA LYS A 60 -38.18 -4.45 0.47
C LYS A 60 -37.73 -4.72 -0.97
N TYR A 61 -36.44 -4.59 -1.25
CA TYR A 61 -35.91 -4.62 -2.62
C TYR A 61 -35.14 -5.89 -2.99
N THR A 62 -35.03 -6.87 -2.08
CA THR A 62 -34.34 -8.14 -2.35
C THR A 62 -35.10 -9.34 -1.77
N LYS A 63 -34.68 -10.57 -2.09
CA LYS A 63 -35.24 -11.80 -1.52
C LYS A 63 -34.70 -12.15 -0.12
N ILE A 64 -33.87 -11.29 0.47
CA ILE A 64 -33.26 -11.53 1.78
C ILE A 64 -34.29 -11.24 2.87
N ASN A 65 -34.65 -12.26 3.63
CA ASN A 65 -35.66 -12.16 4.69
C ASN A 65 -35.08 -12.20 6.11
N GLY A 66 -33.80 -12.60 6.26
CA GLY A 66 -33.14 -12.79 7.55
C GLY A 66 -32.37 -11.57 8.05
N ASN A 67 -32.65 -11.13 9.28
CA ASN A 67 -31.95 -9.99 9.93
C ASN A 67 -30.43 -10.22 10.07
N TYR A 68 -29.99 -11.47 10.15
CA TYR A 68 -28.58 -11.82 10.29
C TYR A 68 -27.76 -11.49 9.03
N GLU A 69 -28.29 -11.78 7.85
CA GLU A 69 -27.64 -11.46 6.58
C GLU A 69 -27.59 -9.94 6.34
N CYS A 70 -28.67 -9.22 6.67
CA CYS A 70 -28.67 -7.75 6.63
C CYS A 70 -27.58 -7.15 7.54
N GLY A 71 -27.38 -7.73 8.74
CA GLY A 71 -26.31 -7.34 9.66
C GLY A 71 -24.89 -7.56 9.11
N ARG A 72 -24.68 -8.65 8.36
CA ARG A 72 -23.39 -8.91 7.68
C ARG A 72 -23.13 -7.91 6.57
N ILE A 73 -24.13 -7.60 5.76
CA ILE A 73 -24.02 -6.68 4.63
C ILE A 73 -23.79 -5.25 5.13
N VAL A 74 -24.59 -4.78 6.10
CA VAL A 74 -24.43 -3.40 6.62
C VAL A 74 -23.05 -3.17 7.22
N THR A 75 -22.43 -4.21 7.80
CA THR A 75 -21.05 -4.12 8.30
C THR A 75 -20.04 -3.81 7.18
N LYS A 76 -20.22 -4.41 6.00
CA LYS A 76 -19.36 -4.20 4.82
C LYS A 76 -19.57 -2.85 4.15
N ILE A 77 -20.67 -2.16 4.46
CA ILE A 77 -20.99 -0.82 3.96
C ILE A 77 -20.54 0.23 4.98
N LEU A 78 -20.90 0.05 6.24
CA LEU A 78 -20.68 1.02 7.31
C LEU A 78 -19.20 1.19 7.65
N ASN A 79 -18.45 0.09 7.76
CA ASN A 79 -17.07 0.15 8.26
C ASN A 79 -16.10 0.81 7.28
N PRO A 80 -16.15 0.58 5.95
CA PRO A 80 -15.30 1.32 5.01
C PRO A 80 -15.53 2.84 5.06
N LEU A 81 -16.80 3.27 5.19
CA LEU A 81 -17.13 4.69 5.38
C LEU A 81 -16.58 5.22 6.71
N ALA A 82 -16.81 4.49 7.80
CA ALA A 82 -16.34 4.87 9.14
C ALA A 82 -14.81 5.01 9.20
N PHE A 83 -14.07 4.09 8.57
CA PHE A 83 -12.62 4.17 8.46
C PHE A 83 -12.18 5.45 7.74
N LYS A 84 -12.74 5.72 6.55
CA LYS A 84 -12.38 6.90 5.76
C LYS A 84 -12.70 8.21 6.49
N LEU A 85 -13.80 8.24 7.25
CA LEU A 85 -14.25 9.41 8.02
C LEU A 85 -13.62 9.52 9.42
N LYS A 86 -12.79 8.54 9.83
CA LYS A 86 -12.22 8.44 11.20
C LYS A 86 -13.32 8.45 12.28
N LYS A 87 -14.33 7.60 12.11
CA LYS A 87 -15.51 7.48 12.98
C LYS A 87 -15.69 6.06 13.52
N LYS A 88 -16.58 5.90 14.49
CA LYS A 88 -17.09 4.59 14.95
C LYS A 88 -17.91 3.94 13.84
N GLY A 89 -17.93 2.61 13.87
CA GLY A 89 -18.69 1.76 12.95
C GLY A 89 -19.32 0.61 13.73
N THR A 90 -19.23 -0.61 13.19
CA THR A 90 -19.75 -1.81 13.86
C THR A 90 -18.72 -2.93 14.03
N ILE A 91 -18.73 -3.54 15.22
CA ILE A 91 -17.96 -4.73 15.55
C ILE A 91 -18.91 -5.75 16.18
N ARG A 92 -18.93 -6.98 15.64
CA ARG A 92 -19.81 -8.08 16.10
C ARG A 92 -21.29 -7.68 16.20
N GLY A 93 -21.75 -6.82 15.28
CA GLY A 93 -23.15 -6.36 15.21
C GLY A 93 -23.52 -5.24 16.18
N ASN A 94 -22.58 -4.78 17.01
CA ASN A 94 -22.72 -3.67 17.95
C ASN A 94 -21.94 -2.45 17.47
N MET A 95 -22.25 -1.26 17.99
CA MET A 95 -21.45 -0.06 17.72
C MET A 95 -20.03 -0.24 18.29
N SER A 96 -19.01 0.14 17.54
CA SER A 96 -17.63 0.04 18.01
C SER A 96 -17.36 1.02 19.17
N LYS A 97 -16.49 0.61 20.11
CA LYS A 97 -16.10 1.46 21.24
C LYS A 97 -15.26 2.67 20.77
N GLY A 98 -14.37 2.44 19.81
CA GLY A 98 -13.52 3.46 19.17
C GLY A 98 -13.72 3.52 17.66
N ASN A 99 -12.89 4.33 16.99
CA ASN A 99 -12.91 4.47 15.55
C ASN A 99 -12.50 3.17 14.84
N ILE A 100 -13.06 2.93 13.66
CA ILE A 100 -12.67 1.80 12.81
C ILE A 100 -11.26 2.06 12.26
N VAL A 101 -10.38 1.08 12.40
CA VAL A 101 -9.00 1.12 11.86
C VAL A 101 -8.84 0.16 10.68
N LEU A 102 -7.70 0.22 9.96
CA LEU A 102 -7.50 -0.59 8.76
C LEU A 102 -7.60 -2.10 9.03
N SER A 103 -7.05 -2.54 10.16
CA SER A 103 -7.13 -3.95 10.61
C SER A 103 -8.56 -4.40 10.90
N ASP A 104 -9.50 -3.47 11.12
CA ASP A 104 -10.91 -3.83 11.28
C ASP A 104 -11.58 -4.24 9.96
N LEU A 105 -11.05 -3.77 8.83
CA LEU A 105 -11.57 -4.03 7.48
C LEU A 105 -10.95 -5.27 6.85
N GLN A 106 -9.71 -5.61 7.22
CA GLN A 106 -8.97 -6.74 6.68
C GLN A 106 -9.56 -8.07 7.18
N TYR A 107 -9.70 -9.03 6.25
CA TYR A 107 -10.20 -10.38 6.55
C TYR A 107 -9.21 -11.20 7.39
N ASN A 108 -7.91 -10.88 7.30
CA ASN A 108 -6.82 -11.57 8.01
C ASN A 108 -6.66 -11.05 9.44
N ARG A 109 -7.75 -11.05 10.23
CA ARG A 109 -7.60 -10.92 11.68
C ARG A 109 -6.91 -12.18 12.17
N LEU A 110 -5.91 -12.03 13.06
CA LEU A 110 -5.41 -13.15 13.85
C LEU A 110 -6.61 -13.88 14.45
N ASN A 111 -6.72 -15.17 14.18
CA ASN A 111 -7.81 -15.96 14.72
C ASN A 111 -7.67 -15.95 16.24
N TRP A 112 -8.71 -15.63 16.97
CA TRP A 112 -8.69 -15.73 18.45
C TRP A 112 -8.38 -17.16 18.93
N ARG A 113 -8.57 -18.17 18.07
CA ARG A 113 -8.11 -19.55 18.25
C ARG A 113 -6.59 -19.69 18.23
N ASP A 114 -5.88 -18.85 17.48
CA ASP A 114 -4.42 -18.83 17.40
C ASP A 114 -3.81 -18.06 18.58
N GLU A 115 -4.53 -17.08 19.15
CA GLU A 115 -4.14 -16.42 20.41
C GLU A 115 -4.36 -17.31 21.65
N LEU A 116 -5.24 -18.31 21.57
CA LEU A 116 -5.60 -19.19 22.69
C LEU A 116 -4.93 -20.57 22.66
N SER A 117 -4.04 -20.88 21.72
CA SER A 117 -3.32 -22.16 21.69
C SER A 117 -2.16 -22.24 22.70
N GLY A 118 -2.26 -21.52 23.82
CA GLY A 118 -1.36 -21.62 24.96
C GLY A 118 -1.26 -23.06 25.50
N LYS A 119 -0.32 -23.83 24.97
CA LYS A 119 0.24 -25.01 25.65
C LYS A 119 1.75 -24.82 25.81
N ASP A 120 2.17 -25.02 27.05
CA ASP A 120 3.45 -24.61 27.62
C ASP A 120 4.57 -25.65 27.46
N LYS A 121 5.79 -25.12 27.54
CA LYS A 121 7.18 -25.63 27.55
C LYS A 121 7.44 -27.13 27.78
N SER A 122 7.91 -27.80 26.73
CA SER A 122 9.18 -28.55 26.72
C SER A 122 9.40 -29.13 25.31
N GLN A 123 10.17 -28.40 24.49
CA GLN A 123 10.54 -28.69 23.08
C GLN A 123 9.37 -28.85 22.08
N THR A 124 9.35 -28.05 21.00
CA THR A 124 8.49 -28.37 19.83
C THR A 124 8.86 -27.59 18.56
N ARG A 125 9.29 -28.35 17.55
CA ARG A 125 9.16 -28.12 16.09
C ARG A 125 9.41 -26.70 15.57
N SER A 126 10.66 -26.26 15.69
CA SER A 126 11.30 -25.53 14.60
C SER A 126 11.47 -26.47 13.40
N GLU A 127 10.48 -26.56 12.52
CA GLU A 127 10.69 -27.02 11.12
C GLU A 127 9.41 -26.80 10.27
N HIS A 128 9.51 -25.82 9.37
CA HIS A 128 8.83 -25.76 8.08
C HIS A 128 7.30 -25.55 8.03
N THR A 129 6.80 -24.46 8.61
CA THR A 129 5.66 -23.74 8.00
C THR A 129 5.94 -22.24 8.06
N PRO A 130 6.08 -21.55 6.90
CA PRO A 130 6.20 -20.09 6.92
C PRO A 130 4.94 -19.55 7.59
N ASN A 131 5.14 -18.69 8.59
CA ASN A 131 4.04 -18.05 9.32
C ASN A 131 3.12 -17.38 8.28
N LEU A 132 1.80 -17.44 8.45
CA LEU A 132 0.83 -16.92 7.47
C LEU A 132 1.16 -15.47 7.05
N ALA A 133 1.66 -14.67 7.99
CA ALA A 133 2.16 -13.32 7.77
C ALA A 133 3.31 -13.24 6.74
N GLU A 134 4.29 -14.14 6.79
CA GLU A 134 5.41 -14.18 5.84
C GLU A 134 4.94 -14.55 4.43
N LYS A 135 3.96 -15.46 4.31
CA LYS A 135 3.36 -15.80 3.01
C LYS A 135 2.62 -14.61 2.40
N ILE A 136 1.87 -13.88 3.22
CA ILE A 136 1.16 -12.67 2.80
C ILE A 136 2.15 -11.59 2.35
N ALA A 137 3.19 -11.32 3.14
CA ALA A 137 4.23 -10.34 2.78
C ALA A 137 4.94 -10.73 1.48
N LYS A 138 5.36 -11.99 1.34
CA LYS A 138 6.01 -12.47 0.10
C LYS A 138 5.08 -12.37 -1.11
N TYR A 139 3.79 -12.63 -0.94
CA TYR A 139 2.80 -12.46 -1.99
C TYR A 139 2.65 -10.98 -2.41
N ALA A 140 2.53 -10.06 -1.45
CA ALA A 140 2.43 -8.62 -1.71
C ALA A 140 3.66 -8.13 -2.50
N ILE A 141 4.87 -8.45 -2.04
CA ILE A 141 6.12 -8.08 -2.72
C ILE A 141 6.17 -8.61 -4.16
N ASN A 142 5.82 -9.88 -4.37
CA ASN A 142 5.82 -10.47 -5.71
C ASN A 142 4.77 -9.83 -6.63
N LYS A 143 3.60 -9.46 -6.08
CA LYS A 143 2.56 -8.74 -6.79
C LYS A 143 3.06 -7.34 -7.20
N THR A 144 3.65 -6.59 -6.28
CA THR A 144 4.23 -5.27 -6.55
C THR A 144 5.34 -5.35 -7.61
N LYS A 145 6.26 -6.31 -7.52
CA LYS A 145 7.30 -6.52 -8.54
C LYS A 145 6.72 -6.78 -9.94
N LYS A 146 5.66 -7.59 -10.04
CA LYS A 146 4.96 -7.83 -11.33
C LYS A 146 4.33 -6.55 -11.87
N MET A 147 3.77 -5.71 -11.01
CA MET A 147 3.18 -4.44 -11.41
C MET A 147 4.23 -3.47 -11.94
N VAL A 148 5.36 -3.28 -11.24
CA VAL A 148 6.46 -2.41 -11.70
C VAL A 148 7.01 -2.88 -13.04
N ARG A 149 7.20 -4.20 -13.20
CA ARG A 149 7.61 -4.77 -14.49
C ARG A 149 6.64 -4.43 -15.61
N LYS A 150 5.35 -4.70 -15.41
CA LYS A 150 4.30 -4.41 -16.41
C LYS A 150 4.25 -2.92 -16.74
N TYR A 151 4.35 -2.06 -15.73
CA TYR A 151 4.37 -0.61 -15.93
C TYR A 151 5.61 -0.19 -16.74
N ASN A 152 6.79 -0.72 -16.41
CA ASN A 152 8.03 -0.45 -17.14
C ASN A 152 7.96 -0.88 -18.62
N ASP A 153 7.46 -2.09 -18.87
CA ASP A 153 7.29 -2.62 -20.22
C ASP A 153 6.35 -1.75 -21.06
N THR A 154 5.32 -1.18 -20.43
CA THR A 154 4.30 -0.36 -21.11
C THR A 154 4.76 1.07 -21.35
N ILE A 155 5.37 1.71 -20.34
CA ILE A 155 5.67 3.15 -20.36
C ILE A 155 7.08 3.44 -20.89
N PHE A 156 8.04 2.58 -20.59
CA PHE A 156 9.45 2.77 -20.94
C PHE A 156 9.98 1.71 -21.91
N ALA A 157 9.09 0.93 -22.54
CA ALA A 157 9.43 -0.17 -23.45
C ALA A 157 10.41 -1.20 -22.84
N GLY A 158 10.35 -1.37 -21.51
CA GLY A 158 11.23 -2.26 -20.76
C GLY A 158 12.68 -1.79 -20.68
N LYS A 159 12.97 -0.50 -20.94
CA LYS A 159 14.29 0.10 -20.72
C LYS A 159 14.53 0.32 -19.22
N SER A 160 15.80 0.45 -18.82
CA SER A 160 16.15 0.76 -17.42
C SER A 160 15.65 2.14 -17.00
N GLU A 161 15.20 2.29 -15.75
CA GLU A 161 14.96 3.58 -15.12
C GLU A 161 16.28 4.36 -14.98
N VAL A 162 17.39 3.67 -14.69
CA VAL A 162 18.75 4.25 -14.67
C VAL A 162 19.29 4.32 -16.09
N LYS A 163 19.40 5.54 -16.64
CA LYS A 163 19.83 5.77 -18.03
C LYS A 163 21.35 5.81 -18.13
N GLN A 164 21.91 4.85 -18.84
CA GLN A 164 23.35 4.81 -19.17
C GLN A 164 23.53 4.36 -20.62
N VAL A 165 24.48 4.98 -21.33
CA VAL A 165 24.74 4.71 -22.75
C VAL A 165 25.19 3.25 -22.98
N THR A 166 25.88 2.68 -22.01
CA THR A 166 26.36 1.28 -22.02
C THR A 166 25.25 0.26 -21.85
N GLU A 167 24.09 0.67 -21.33
CA GLU A 167 22.99 -0.23 -20.95
C GLU A 167 21.93 -0.30 -22.04
N THR A 168 22.19 -1.16 -23.03
CA THR A 168 21.34 -1.33 -24.23
C THR A 168 20.31 -2.46 -24.12
N VAL A 169 20.44 -3.33 -23.10
CA VAL A 169 19.55 -4.46 -22.87
C VAL A 169 18.29 -4.07 -22.10
N LYS A 170 17.26 -4.93 -22.14
CA LYS A 170 16.03 -4.72 -21.37
C LYS A 170 16.29 -4.80 -19.86
N ALA A 171 15.58 -3.97 -19.11
CA ALA A 171 15.53 -3.99 -17.66
C ALA A 171 14.70 -5.16 -17.13
N THR A 172 15.33 -6.33 -17.06
CA THR A 172 14.67 -7.55 -16.58
C THR A 172 14.69 -7.67 -15.06
N GLN A 173 15.39 -6.81 -14.32
CA GLN A 173 15.51 -6.88 -12.86
C GLN A 173 14.63 -5.82 -12.21
N ILE A 174 13.70 -6.24 -11.35
CA ILE A 174 12.97 -5.33 -10.46
C ILE A 174 13.65 -5.38 -9.09
N HIS A 175 14.53 -4.41 -8.90
CA HIS A 175 15.43 -4.30 -7.77
C HIS A 175 14.80 -3.47 -6.65
N HIS A 176 15.10 -3.84 -5.41
CA HIS A 176 14.72 -3.08 -4.21
C HIS A 176 15.82 -2.05 -3.94
N ILE A 177 15.50 -0.76 -3.95
CA ILE A 177 16.48 0.30 -3.68
C ILE A 177 16.96 0.22 -2.21
N PHE A 178 16.00 0.05 -1.28
CA PHE A 178 16.27 -0.34 0.10
C PHE A 178 15.97 -1.84 0.28
N PRO A 179 16.92 -2.63 0.77
CA PRO A 179 16.86 -4.08 0.63
C PRO A 179 15.79 -4.70 1.55
N GLN A 180 15.05 -5.67 1.03
CA GLN A 180 13.89 -6.29 1.69
C GLN A 180 14.21 -6.92 3.06
N ASN A 181 15.41 -7.47 3.25
CA ASN A 181 15.82 -8.10 4.50
C ASN A 181 16.03 -7.08 5.63
N GLU A 182 16.43 -5.85 5.31
CA GLU A 182 16.64 -4.79 6.29
C GLU A 182 15.39 -3.93 6.47
N PHE A 183 14.63 -3.72 5.39
CA PHE A 183 13.45 -2.84 5.38
C PHE A 183 12.17 -3.57 4.93
N PRO A 184 11.72 -4.60 5.66
CA PRO A 184 10.55 -5.39 5.27
C PRO A 184 9.24 -4.57 5.24
N SER A 185 9.14 -3.49 6.02
CA SER A 185 7.97 -2.60 6.09
C SER A 185 7.73 -1.76 4.84
N ILE A 186 8.74 -1.59 3.98
CA ILE A 186 8.67 -0.85 2.71
C ILE A 186 8.97 -1.74 1.50
N ALA A 187 9.04 -3.06 1.68
CA ALA A 187 9.45 -3.99 0.64
C ALA A 187 8.42 -4.17 -0.49
N ASP A 188 7.14 -3.88 -0.24
CA ASP A 188 6.05 -3.98 -1.20
C ASP A 188 5.57 -2.62 -1.74
N TYR A 189 6.29 -1.54 -1.41
CA TYR A 189 6.05 -0.21 -1.96
C TYR A 189 6.59 -0.12 -3.39
N LEU A 190 5.78 0.44 -4.30
CA LEU A 190 6.18 0.64 -5.70
C LEU A 190 7.39 1.58 -5.79
N GLU A 191 7.42 2.56 -4.90
CA GLU A 191 8.42 3.62 -4.81
C GLU A 191 9.79 3.10 -4.35
N ASN A 192 9.84 1.94 -3.68
CA ASN A 192 11.09 1.27 -3.29
C ASN A 192 11.61 0.30 -4.38
N LEU A 193 10.91 0.16 -5.50
CA LEU A 193 11.28 -0.77 -6.56
C LEU A 193 11.71 -0.03 -7.82
N ILE A 194 12.82 -0.45 -8.42
CA ILE A 194 13.37 0.13 -9.65
C ILE A 194 13.64 -0.94 -10.70
N ALA A 195 13.28 -0.67 -11.95
CA ALA A 195 13.57 -1.54 -13.08
C ALA A 195 14.96 -1.21 -13.65
N ILE A 196 15.88 -2.16 -13.53
CA ILE A 196 17.26 -2.04 -14.00
C ILE A 196 17.70 -3.24 -14.84
N THR A 197 18.79 -3.09 -15.59
CA THR A 197 19.37 -4.19 -16.38
C THR A 197 20.01 -5.25 -15.49
N PRO A 198 20.25 -6.48 -16.01
CA PRO A 198 21.06 -7.46 -15.31
C PRO A 198 22.44 -6.95 -14.89
N ASN A 199 23.12 -6.17 -15.74
CA ASN A 199 24.44 -5.63 -15.44
C ASN A 199 24.38 -4.62 -14.28
N GLN A 200 23.44 -3.68 -14.34
CA GLN A 200 23.18 -2.74 -13.24
C GLN A 200 22.84 -3.46 -11.92
N HIS A 201 22.08 -4.56 -11.97
CA HIS A 201 21.75 -5.30 -10.77
C HIS A 201 22.93 -6.08 -10.17
N PHE A 202 23.63 -6.87 -10.99
CA PHE A 202 24.64 -7.82 -10.52
C PHE A 202 26.05 -7.24 -10.42
N SER A 203 26.34 -6.16 -11.14
CA SER A 203 27.67 -5.55 -11.16
C SER A 203 27.71 -4.21 -10.45
N MET A 204 26.63 -3.44 -10.47
CA MET A 204 26.59 -2.11 -9.86
C MET A 204 25.90 -2.10 -8.50
N ALA A 205 24.67 -2.63 -8.41
CA ALA A 205 23.92 -2.68 -7.14
C ALA A 205 24.48 -3.72 -6.16
N HIS A 206 24.98 -4.84 -6.68
CA HIS A 206 25.55 -5.93 -5.90
C HIS A 206 26.95 -6.31 -6.39
N PRO A 207 27.99 -5.46 -6.20
CA PRO A 207 29.34 -5.75 -6.65
C PRO A 207 29.82 -7.14 -6.20
N ASP A 208 30.56 -7.83 -7.08
CA ASP A 208 30.97 -9.23 -6.92
C ASP A 208 29.81 -10.24 -6.75
N ASN A 209 28.61 -9.91 -7.25
CA ASN A 209 27.39 -10.71 -7.04
C ASN A 209 27.02 -10.92 -5.56
N LYS A 210 27.47 -10.02 -4.66
CA LYS A 210 27.15 -10.10 -3.23
C LYS A 210 25.76 -9.52 -2.97
N THR A 211 24.71 -10.26 -3.34
CA THR A 211 23.30 -9.82 -3.26
C THR A 211 22.77 -9.53 -1.84
N ARG A 212 23.60 -9.74 -0.81
CA ARG A 212 23.29 -9.39 0.58
C ARG A 212 23.47 -7.89 0.87
N TYR A 213 24.28 -7.20 0.08
CA TYR A 213 24.64 -5.80 0.30
C TYR A 213 24.25 -4.97 -0.91
N ILE A 214 23.78 -3.75 -0.69
CA ILE A 214 23.56 -2.77 -1.76
C ILE A 214 24.73 -1.80 -1.77
N ASP A 215 25.28 -1.56 -2.95
CA ASP A 215 26.29 -0.55 -3.16
C ASP A 215 25.73 0.85 -2.94
N ARG A 216 26.31 1.61 -2.01
CA ARG A 216 25.80 2.92 -1.60
C ARG A 216 25.80 3.93 -2.76
N ASP A 217 26.85 3.95 -3.57
CA ASP A 217 26.98 4.88 -4.68
C ASP A 217 25.93 4.58 -5.75
N PHE A 218 25.69 3.30 -6.05
CA PHE A 218 24.66 2.92 -7.00
C PHE A 218 23.24 3.10 -6.44
N GLN A 219 23.07 2.94 -5.13
CA GLN A 219 21.80 3.22 -4.45
C GLN A 219 21.40 4.69 -4.64
N TYR A 220 22.35 5.63 -4.54
CA TYR A 220 22.14 7.04 -4.86
C TYR A 220 21.65 7.23 -6.31
N ILE A 221 22.35 6.64 -7.28
CA ILE A 221 21.95 6.72 -8.70
C ILE A 221 20.53 6.16 -8.90
N CYS A 222 20.19 5.07 -8.23
CA CYS A 222 18.84 4.50 -8.26
C CYS A 222 17.80 5.47 -7.66
N LEU A 223 18.10 6.12 -6.54
CA LEU A 223 17.19 7.10 -5.91
C LEU A 223 16.95 8.33 -6.80
N VAL A 224 17.99 8.87 -7.43
CA VAL A 224 17.86 9.98 -8.39
C VAL A 224 17.00 9.57 -9.59
N ALA A 225 17.31 8.43 -10.22
CA ALA A 225 16.52 7.90 -11.33
C ALA A 225 15.06 7.60 -10.93
N LYS A 226 14.86 7.11 -9.71
CA LYS A 226 13.53 6.82 -9.19
C LYS A 226 12.72 8.09 -8.94
N THR A 227 13.36 9.13 -8.40
CA THR A 227 12.76 10.44 -8.20
C THR A 227 12.20 10.99 -9.50
N GLU A 228 12.98 10.95 -10.58
CA GLU A 228 12.53 11.41 -11.90
C GLU A 228 11.40 10.54 -12.48
N THR A 229 11.47 9.22 -12.27
CA THR A 229 10.41 8.30 -12.72
C THR A 229 9.07 8.59 -12.04
N ILE A 230 9.10 8.79 -10.72
CA ILE A 230 7.93 9.13 -9.89
C ILE A 230 7.42 10.53 -10.28
N ARG A 231 8.30 11.52 -10.39
CA ARG A 231 7.94 12.89 -10.83
C ARG A 231 7.19 12.88 -12.14
N ASN A 232 7.69 12.14 -13.13
CA ASN A 232 7.03 12.03 -14.43
C ASN A 232 5.68 11.27 -14.37
N SER A 233 5.54 10.29 -13.48
CA SER A 233 4.26 9.59 -13.27
C SER A 233 3.22 10.53 -12.66
N VAL A 234 3.61 11.28 -11.64
CA VAL A 234 2.69 12.12 -10.86
C VAL A 234 2.37 13.44 -11.56
N ILE A 235 3.38 14.15 -12.07
CA ILE A 235 3.21 15.51 -12.63
C ILE A 235 2.84 15.48 -14.11
N VAL A 236 3.57 14.69 -14.90
CA VAL A 236 3.46 14.72 -16.37
C VAL A 236 2.34 13.79 -16.85
N ARG A 237 2.39 12.51 -16.46
CA ARG A 237 1.42 11.50 -16.92
C ARG A 237 0.13 11.49 -16.11
N LYS A 238 0.18 11.87 -14.82
CA LYS A 238 -0.94 11.82 -13.88
C LYS A 238 -1.65 10.46 -13.90
N ASP A 239 -0.86 9.39 -13.86
CA ASP A 239 -1.34 8.01 -14.09
C ASP A 239 -1.67 7.24 -12.79
N ASP A 240 -1.56 7.89 -11.64
CA ASP A 240 -1.80 7.36 -10.29
C ASP A 240 -1.03 6.07 -9.95
N PHE A 241 0.07 5.80 -10.67
CA PHE A 241 0.87 4.60 -10.43
C PHE A 241 1.77 4.76 -9.20
N TYR A 242 2.50 5.87 -9.11
CA TYR A 242 3.32 6.24 -7.95
C TYR A 242 2.67 7.37 -7.14
N HIS A 243 3.00 7.45 -5.85
CA HIS A 243 2.49 8.48 -4.95
C HIS A 243 3.63 9.20 -4.23
N PHE A 244 3.58 10.53 -4.19
CA PHE A 244 4.61 11.36 -3.57
C PHE A 244 4.79 11.06 -2.07
N ASN A 245 3.68 11.00 -1.32
CA ASN A 245 3.70 10.72 0.12
C ASN A 245 4.29 9.34 0.45
N ASP A 246 4.02 8.35 -0.39
CA ASP A 246 4.58 7.01 -0.22
C ASP A 246 6.08 7.00 -0.51
N TYR A 247 6.54 7.83 -1.46
CA TYR A 247 7.96 7.99 -1.71
C TYR A 247 8.67 8.66 -0.53
N GLN A 248 8.08 9.71 0.05
CA GLN A 248 8.58 10.33 1.28
C GLN A 248 8.69 9.29 2.41
N PHE A 249 7.67 8.44 2.58
CA PHE A 249 7.68 7.38 3.58
C PHE A 249 8.79 6.34 3.34
N VAL A 250 9.00 5.92 2.08
CA VAL A 250 10.08 5.01 1.68
C VAL A 250 11.45 5.63 2.00
N LEU A 251 11.67 6.89 1.64
CA LEU A 251 12.94 7.60 1.88
C LEU A 251 13.22 7.76 3.37
N ASN A 252 12.24 8.25 4.13
CA ASN A 252 12.33 8.39 5.59
C ASN A 252 12.67 7.06 6.27
N THR A 253 12.00 5.98 5.85
CA THR A 253 12.24 4.64 6.42
C THR A 253 13.63 4.11 6.03
N GLY A 254 13.98 4.19 4.75
CA GLY A 254 15.23 3.65 4.21
C GLY A 254 16.49 4.39 4.66
N LEU A 255 16.38 5.70 4.91
CA LEU A 255 17.47 6.56 5.39
C LEU A 255 17.38 6.85 6.89
N ASN A 256 16.43 6.24 7.59
CA ASN A 256 16.20 6.39 9.02
C ASN A 256 16.10 7.87 9.47
N THR A 257 15.23 8.63 8.82
CA THR A 257 15.00 10.06 9.06
C THR A 257 13.51 10.40 8.99
N ASN A 258 13.15 11.64 9.29
CA ASN A 258 11.83 12.21 9.06
C ASN A 258 11.87 13.47 8.16
N GLU A 259 13.05 13.87 7.69
CA GLU A 259 13.27 15.13 6.97
C GLU A 259 12.51 15.20 5.64
N PHE A 260 12.30 14.07 4.97
CA PHE A 260 11.56 14.07 3.71
C PHE A 260 10.08 14.43 3.90
N SER A 261 9.54 14.27 5.12
CA SER A 261 8.17 14.72 5.46
C SER A 261 8.01 16.24 5.50
N LEU A 262 9.12 16.99 5.53
CA LEU A 262 9.11 18.45 5.53
C LEU A 262 8.91 19.04 4.14
N ALA A 263 9.03 18.21 3.08
CA ALA A 263 8.81 18.66 1.72
C ALA A 263 7.36 19.13 1.53
N ASN A 264 7.18 20.23 0.81
CA ASN A 264 5.86 20.62 0.34
C ASN A 264 5.31 19.59 -0.66
N ASP A 265 3.99 19.62 -0.89
CA ASP A 265 3.36 18.70 -1.83
C ASP A 265 4.00 18.79 -3.22
N LEU A 266 4.41 17.63 -3.76
CA LEU A 266 5.08 17.47 -5.05
C LEU A 266 6.43 18.21 -5.18
N ASP A 267 7.08 18.60 -4.08
CA ASP A 267 8.38 19.27 -4.09
C ASP A 267 9.54 18.28 -4.31
N PHE A 268 9.65 17.78 -5.55
CA PHE A 268 10.71 16.85 -5.93
C PHE A 268 12.11 17.48 -5.91
N ALA A 269 12.21 18.81 -6.00
CA ALA A 269 13.50 19.51 -5.89
C ALA A 269 14.05 19.39 -4.46
N PHE A 270 13.19 19.60 -3.45
CA PHE A 270 13.56 19.37 -2.05
C PHE A 270 13.93 17.90 -1.80
N ILE A 271 13.19 16.95 -2.39
CA ILE A 271 13.51 15.51 -2.27
C ILE A 271 14.91 15.21 -2.82
N LEU A 272 15.25 15.71 -4.02
CA LEU A 272 16.59 15.51 -4.61
C LEU A 272 17.68 16.15 -3.76
N GLN A 273 17.49 17.40 -3.33
CA GLN A 273 18.45 18.08 -2.46
C GLN A 273 18.72 17.27 -1.19
N LYS A 274 17.68 16.73 -0.56
CA LYS A 274 17.84 15.88 0.63
C LYS A 274 18.56 14.58 0.31
N ILE A 275 18.25 13.93 -0.81
CA ILE A 275 19.01 12.75 -1.25
C ILE A 275 20.49 13.10 -1.42
N ASP A 276 20.82 14.22 -2.08
CA ASP A 276 22.20 14.68 -2.24
C ASP A 276 22.90 14.89 -0.88
N GLU A 277 22.22 15.51 0.09
CA GLU A 277 22.73 15.70 1.45
C GLU A 277 23.06 14.38 2.16
N PHE A 278 22.20 13.35 2.02
CA PHE A 278 22.41 12.03 2.64
C PHE A 278 23.56 11.23 1.99
N TYR A 279 23.90 11.51 0.74
CA TYR A 279 24.95 10.79 0.00
C TYR A 279 26.20 11.64 -0.28
N SER A 280 26.27 12.84 0.29
CA SER A 280 27.41 13.74 0.20
C SER A 280 28.67 13.17 0.87
N PRO A 281 29.89 13.47 0.36
CA PRO A 281 30.15 14.25 -0.86
C PRO A 281 29.91 13.43 -2.13
N LEU A 282 29.25 14.03 -3.12
CA LEU A 282 28.89 13.34 -4.36
C LEU A 282 30.08 13.17 -5.32
N GLU A 283 31.12 13.99 -5.20
CA GLU A 283 32.33 13.91 -6.03
C GLU A 283 33.10 12.59 -5.89
N ASP A 284 32.87 11.86 -4.80
CA ASP A 284 33.45 10.53 -4.57
C ASP A 284 32.59 9.39 -5.16
N ASN A 285 31.41 9.68 -5.73
CA ASN A 285 30.52 8.66 -6.27
C ASN A 285 31.09 8.09 -7.57
N LYS A 286 31.39 6.78 -7.58
CA LYS A 286 32.00 6.09 -8.72
C LYS A 286 31.14 5.96 -9.99
N TYR A 287 29.88 6.40 -9.95
CA TYR A 287 28.94 6.28 -11.07
C TYR A 287 28.42 7.64 -11.58
N LEU A 288 28.87 8.75 -10.98
CA LEU A 288 28.59 10.10 -11.48
C LEU A 288 29.55 10.50 -12.61
#